data_AF-A0A6P3I7I0-F1
#
_entry.id   AF-A0A6P3I7I0-F1
#
_cell.length_a   1.000
_cell.length_b   1.000
_cell.length_c   1.000
_cell.angle_alpha   90.00
_cell.angle_beta   90.00
_cell.angle_gamma   90.00
#
_symmetry.space_group_name_H-M   'P 1'
#
loop_
_entity.id
_entity.type
_entity.pdbx_description
1 polymer ?
#
loop_
_entity_poly.entity_id
_entity_poly.type
_entity_poly.pdbx_seq_one_letter_code
_entity_poly.pdbx_strand_id
1 'polypeptide(L)'
;MSDSVILRSVKKFGEDNHGFESDSSYNNDKKSKLQDEKKGGSSQVGFFRLFRFSSKIDICLMSMGSLCALLHGVAYPGVLLIFGTMTDVFIEYDMELQELSIPGKACVNNTIVWTNDSLNQNMTNGTRCG
;
A
#
# COMPACT_ATOMS: atom_id res chain seq x y z
N MET A 1 -46.63 1.81 27.48
CA MET A 1 -46.13 0.75 26.59
C MET A 1 -44.66 1.02 26.38
N SER A 2 -43.81 0.10 26.84
CA SER A 2 -42.36 0.26 26.85
C SER A 2 -41.80 -0.06 25.47
N ASP A 3 -41.20 0.93 24.79
CA ASP A 3 -40.50 0.69 23.53
C ASP A 3 -39.30 -0.23 23.80
N SER A 4 -39.29 -1.39 23.15
CA SER A 4 -38.21 -2.37 23.28
C SER A 4 -36.91 -1.80 22.70
N VAL A 5 -35.92 -1.56 23.55
CA VAL A 5 -34.58 -1.15 23.14
C VAL A 5 -33.90 -2.33 22.44
N ILE A 6 -33.76 -2.25 21.12
CA ILE A 6 -32.97 -3.21 20.34
C ILE A 6 -31.48 -2.89 20.58
N LEU A 7 -30.86 -3.60 21.52
CA LEU A 7 -29.40 -3.63 21.64
C LEU A 7 -28.84 -4.43 20.45
N ARG A 8 -28.38 -3.72 19.41
CA ARG A 8 -27.59 -4.34 18.35
C ARG A 8 -26.23 -4.72 18.95
N SER A 9 -26.12 -5.98 19.38
CA SER A 9 -24.85 -6.60 19.77
C SER A 9 -23.83 -6.37 18.66
N VAL A 10 -22.75 -5.66 18.99
CA VAL A 10 -21.63 -5.42 18.08
C VAL A 10 -20.93 -6.77 17.93
N LYS A 11 -21.36 -7.58 16.96
CA LYS A 11 -20.70 -8.84 16.62
C LYS A 11 -19.28 -8.47 16.18
N LYS A 12 -18.30 -8.96 16.96
CA LYS A 12 -16.86 -8.85 16.77
C LYS A 12 -16.49 -8.63 15.29
N PHE A 13 -15.93 -7.47 14.99
CA PHE A 13 -15.25 -7.19 13.74
C PHE A 13 -13.85 -7.77 13.85
N GLY A 14 -13.74 -9.06 13.55
CA GLY A 14 -12.49 -9.76 13.39
C GLY A 14 -12.70 -10.76 12.26
N GLU A 15 -11.83 -10.69 11.26
CA GLU A 15 -11.70 -11.64 10.15
C GLU A 15 -12.60 -11.41 8.91
N ASP A 16 -12.34 -10.33 8.17
CA ASP A 16 -12.50 -10.34 6.72
C ASP A 16 -11.32 -9.62 6.04
N ASN A 17 -10.42 -10.45 5.51
CA ASN A 17 -9.31 -10.06 4.64
C ASN A 17 -9.87 -9.45 3.35
N HIS A 18 -10.10 -8.13 3.34
CA HIS A 18 -10.20 -7.41 2.08
C HIS A 18 -8.77 -7.23 1.54
N GLY A 19 -8.33 -8.19 0.72
CA GLY A 19 -7.17 -8.02 -0.14
C GLY A 19 -7.29 -6.72 -0.92
N PHE A 20 -6.15 -6.04 -1.08
CA PHE A 20 -6.02 -4.77 -1.78
C PHE A 20 -6.46 -4.93 -3.24
N GLU A 21 -7.69 -4.52 -3.55
CA GLU A 21 -8.16 -4.35 -4.94
C GLU A 21 -7.90 -2.90 -5.32
N SER A 22 -6.73 -2.67 -5.94
CA SER A 22 -6.45 -1.44 -6.66
C SER A 22 -7.14 -1.50 -8.01
N ASP A 23 -8.24 -0.77 -8.16
CA ASP A 23 -8.60 -0.25 -9.47
C ASP A 23 -8.96 1.24 -9.39
N SER A 24 -8.07 2.01 -10.01
CA SER A 24 -8.25 3.42 -10.31
C SER A 24 -9.30 3.55 -11.40
N SER A 25 -10.52 3.96 -11.06
CA SER A 25 -11.40 4.59 -12.05
C SER A 25 -12.40 5.54 -11.40
N TYR A 26 -12.11 6.83 -11.56
CA TYR A 26 -13.01 7.94 -11.29
C TYR A 26 -14.20 7.89 -12.27
N ASN A 27 -15.26 7.17 -11.93
CA ASN A 27 -16.52 7.24 -12.67
C ASN A 27 -17.55 8.06 -11.90
N ASN A 28 -17.66 9.34 -12.28
CA ASN A 28 -18.80 10.19 -11.97
C ASN A 28 -19.99 9.73 -12.83
N ASP A 29 -20.59 8.58 -12.51
CA ASP A 29 -21.80 8.11 -13.17
C ASP A 29 -23.06 8.63 -12.48
N LYS A 30 -23.61 9.64 -13.15
CA LYS A 30 -24.86 10.35 -12.90
C LYS A 30 -26.05 9.38 -13.01
N LYS A 31 -26.49 8.76 -11.92
CA LYS A 31 -27.75 7.98 -11.90
C LYS A 31 -28.93 8.80 -11.37
N SER A 32 -29.67 9.37 -12.32
CA SER A 32 -31.00 9.95 -12.13
C SER A 32 -32.09 8.88 -11.95
N LYS A 33 -33.11 9.19 -11.11
CA LYS A 33 -34.41 8.50 -10.88
C LYS A 33 -34.30 7.10 -10.24
N LEU A 34 -35.06 6.75 -9.22
CA LEU A 34 -36.51 6.87 -9.06
C LEU A 34 -36.86 6.76 -7.55
N GLN A 35 -37.88 7.49 -7.09
CA GLN A 35 -38.51 7.28 -5.79
C GLN A 35 -39.10 5.87 -5.70
N ASP A 36 -38.91 5.18 -4.57
CA ASP A 36 -39.94 4.29 -4.03
C ASP A 36 -39.98 4.44 -2.51
N GLU A 37 -41.21 4.56 -2.03
CA GLU A 37 -41.62 5.08 -0.74
C GLU A 37 -41.85 3.95 0.27
N LYS A 38 -41.63 4.25 1.56
CA LYS A 38 -42.15 3.57 2.78
C LYS A 38 -41.24 2.53 3.49
N LYS A 39 -40.60 2.97 4.58
CA LYS A 39 -41.10 2.80 5.98
C LYS A 39 -40.02 3.24 7.00
N GLY A 40 -40.41 4.16 7.90
CA GLY A 40 -39.60 4.58 9.05
C GLY A 40 -38.82 5.88 8.81
N GLY A 41 -39.39 7.01 9.20
CA GLY A 41 -38.86 8.35 8.91
C GLY A 41 -37.59 8.71 9.68
N SER A 42 -36.44 8.19 9.25
CA SER A 42 -35.18 8.89 9.43
C SER A 42 -34.99 9.78 8.20
N SER A 43 -35.11 11.10 8.40
CA SER A 43 -34.85 12.07 7.34
C SER A 43 -33.40 11.95 6.92
N GLN A 44 -33.12 11.18 5.86
CA GLN A 44 -31.77 10.91 5.40
C GLN A 44 -31.23 12.17 4.72
N VAL A 45 -30.48 12.98 5.48
CA VAL A 45 -29.80 14.16 4.96
C VAL A 45 -28.51 13.74 4.25
N GLY A 46 -28.21 14.39 3.13
CA GLY A 46 -26.93 14.17 2.44
C GLY A 46 -25.74 14.60 3.28
N PHE A 47 -24.61 13.88 3.17
CA PHE A 47 -23.41 14.09 3.98
C PHE A 47 -22.90 15.54 3.97
N PHE A 48 -22.89 16.18 2.79
CA PHE A 48 -22.46 17.58 2.64
C PHE A 48 -23.39 18.59 3.34
N ARG A 49 -24.65 18.24 3.61
CA ARG A 49 -25.56 19.11 4.37
C ARG A 49 -25.22 19.18 5.86
N LEU A 50 -24.45 18.23 6.40
CA LEU A 50 -23.97 18.28 7.78
C LEU A 50 -22.95 19.42 7.99
N PHE A 51 -22.19 19.78 6.96
CA PHE A 51 -21.19 20.85 7.03
C PHE A 51 -21.76 22.26 6.79
N ARG A 52 -23.09 22.42 6.76
CA ARG A 52 -23.74 23.71 6.45
C ARG A 52 -23.46 24.82 7.46
N PHE A 53 -23.06 24.48 8.68
CA PHE A 53 -22.67 25.45 9.71
C PHE A 53 -21.16 25.67 9.82
N SER A 54 -20.37 25.02 8.96
CA SER A 54 -18.91 25.08 8.99
C SER A 54 -18.42 26.42 8.43
N SER A 55 -17.60 27.13 9.21
CA SER A 55 -17.00 28.41 8.80
C SER A 55 -15.78 28.19 7.90
N LYS A 56 -15.32 29.23 7.19
CA LYS A 56 -14.16 29.11 6.27
C LYS A 56 -12.89 28.56 6.96
N ILE A 57 -12.71 28.87 8.25
CA ILE A 57 -11.61 28.37 9.08
C ILE A 57 -11.78 26.86 9.33
N ASP A 58 -12.99 26.40 9.63
CA ASP A 58 -13.29 24.99 9.89
C ASP A 58 -13.04 24.14 8.63
N ILE A 59 -13.47 24.62 7.45
CA ILE A 59 -13.17 23.97 6.16
C ILE A 59 -11.65 23.88 5.93
N CYS A 60 -10.90 24.94 6.24
CA CYS A 60 -9.44 24.95 6.11
C CYS A 60 -8.76 23.95 7.05
N LEU A 61 -9.24 23.85 8.29
CA LEU A 61 -8.72 22.88 9.26
C LEU A 61 -9.04 21.43 8.83
N MET A 62 -10.24 21.18 8.30
CA MET A 62 -10.63 19.87 7.78
C MET A 62 -9.81 19.46 6.56
N SER A 63 -9.49 20.38 5.64
CA SER A 63 -8.64 20.07 4.48
C SER A 63 -7.21 19.78 4.92
N MET A 64 -6.65 20.56 5.84
CA MET A 64 -5.31 20.33 6.38
C MET A 64 -5.18 18.99 7.09
N GLY A 65 -6.19 18.63 7.91
CA GLY A 65 -6.25 17.33 8.57
C GLY A 65 -6.38 16.18 7.58
N SER A 66 -7.17 16.36 6.52
CA SER A 66 -7.31 15.34 5.45
C SER A 66 -6.00 15.14 4.69
N LEU A 67 -5.27 16.22 4.36
CA LEU A 67 -3.94 16.14 3.73
C LEU A 67 -2.94 15.41 4.63
N CYS A 68 -2.92 15.73 5.92
CA CYS A 68 -2.06 15.03 6.89
C CYS A 68 -2.41 13.54 6.99
N ALA A 69 -3.70 13.20 7.04
CA ALA A 69 -4.16 11.82 7.08
C ALA A 69 -3.77 11.05 5.81
N LEU A 70 -3.85 11.68 4.63
CA LEU A 70 -3.40 11.06 3.37
C LEU A 70 -1.90 10.79 3.40
N LEU A 71 -1.08 11.75 3.82
CA LEU A 71 0.37 11.58 3.93
C LEU A 71 0.73 10.46 4.93
N HIS A 72 0.08 10.43 6.09
CA HIS A 72 0.26 9.36 7.07
C HIS A 72 -0.20 8.00 6.54
N GLY A 73 -1.29 7.97 5.75
CA GLY A 73 -1.77 6.76 5.10
C GLY A 73 -0.77 6.21 4.08
N VAL A 74 -0.14 7.08 3.28
CA VAL A 74 0.84 6.70 2.25
C VAL A 74 2.22 6.35 2.85
N ALA A 75 2.53 6.81 4.06
CA ALA A 75 3.79 6.48 4.72
C ALA A 75 3.99 4.96 4.87
N TYR A 76 2.93 4.21 5.19
CA TYR A 76 3.01 2.76 5.38
C TYR A 76 3.40 1.97 4.10
N PRO A 77 2.73 2.13 2.95
CA PRO A 77 3.20 1.53 1.70
C PRO A 77 4.53 2.12 1.23
N GLY A 78 4.86 3.38 1.57
CA GLY A 78 6.18 3.96 1.30
C GLY A 78 7.31 3.22 2.01
N VAL A 79 7.12 2.83 3.28
CA VAL A 79 8.09 2.01 4.03
C VAL A 79 8.30 0.65 3.37
N LEU A 80 7.25 0.05 2.79
CA LEU A 80 7.38 -1.21 2.06
C LEU A 80 8.31 -1.08 0.84
N LEU A 81 8.27 0.05 0.11
CA LEU A 81 9.18 0.28 -1.02
C LEU A 81 10.64 0.39 -0.55
N ILE A 82 10.89 1.12 0.54
CA ILE A 82 12.23 1.24 1.12
C ILE A 82 12.74 -0.15 1.54
N PHE A 83 11.88 -0.93 2.21
CA PHE A 83 12.21 -2.30 2.59
C PHE A 83 12.51 -3.18 1.37
N GLY A 84 11.77 -3.04 0.27
CA GLY A 84 12.05 -3.72 -1.00
C GLY A 84 13.46 -3.41 -1.50
N THR A 85 13.83 -2.13 -1.59
CA THR A 85 15.17 -1.73 -2.05
C THR A 85 16.29 -2.22 -1.13
N MET A 86 16.05 -2.28 0.18
CA MET A 86 17.01 -2.86 1.13
C MET A 86 17.14 -4.37 0.94
N THR A 87 16.03 -5.05 0.68
CA THR A 87 16.01 -6.50 0.43
C THR A 87 16.77 -6.85 -0.85
N ASP A 88 16.64 -6.04 -1.90
CA ASP A 88 17.40 -6.24 -3.15
C ASP A 88 18.92 -6.21 -2.91
N VAL A 89 19.41 -5.30 -2.06
CA VAL A 89 20.84 -5.25 -1.69
C VAL A 89 21.26 -6.51 -0.93
N PHE A 90 20.44 -7.01 -0.02
CA PHE A 90 20.75 -8.25 0.71
C PHE A 90 20.77 -9.47 -0.21
N ILE A 91 19.87 -9.53 -1.19
CA ILE A 91 19.84 -10.62 -2.17
C ILE A 91 21.10 -10.57 -3.05
N GLU A 92 21.48 -9.40 -3.56
CA GLU A 92 22.70 -9.24 -4.37
C GLU A 92 23.94 -9.67 -3.57
N TYR A 93 24.04 -9.24 -2.31
CA TYR A 93 25.15 -9.59 -1.43
C TYR A 93 25.21 -11.10 -1.12
N ASP A 94 24.06 -11.75 -0.85
CA ASP A 94 24.03 -13.19 -0.61
C ASP A 94 24.44 -13.97 -1.87
N MET A 95 23.96 -13.55 -3.04
CA MET A 95 24.36 -14.15 -4.32
C MET A 95 25.86 -14.01 -4.57
N GLU A 96 26.46 -12.85 -4.30
CA GLU A 96 27.91 -12.64 -4.40
C GLU A 96 28.68 -13.62 -3.49
N LEU A 97 28.27 -13.74 -2.23
CA LEU A 97 28.91 -14.65 -1.28
C LEU A 97 28.76 -16.12 -1.68
N GLN A 98 27.60 -16.51 -2.21
CA GLN A 98 27.39 -17.87 -2.73
C GLN A 98 28.31 -18.17 -3.90
N GLU A 99 28.50 -17.22 -4.82
CA GLU A 99 29.41 -17.39 -5.97
C GLU A 99 30.88 -17.46 -5.52
N LEU A 100 31.29 -16.64 -4.54
CA LEU A 100 32.64 -16.68 -3.96
C LEU A 100 32.92 -17.90 -3.08
N SER A 101 31.87 -18.54 -2.54
CA SER A 101 31.99 -19.80 -1.81
C SER A 101 32.44 -20.96 -2.71
N ILE A 102 32.18 -20.88 -4.02
CA ILE A 102 32.63 -21.88 -4.99
C ILE A 102 34.17 -21.87 -5.08
N PRO A 103 34.84 -23.01 -4.84
CA PRO A 103 36.29 -23.06 -4.90
C PRO A 103 36.79 -22.73 -6.32
N GLY A 104 37.71 -21.77 -6.42
CA GLY A 104 38.28 -21.32 -7.70
C GLY A 104 37.65 -20.05 -8.29
N LYS A 105 36.71 -19.41 -7.58
CA LYS A 105 36.22 -18.06 -7.88
C LYS A 105 36.93 -17.02 -7.02
N ALA A 106 37.22 -15.85 -7.60
CA ALA A 106 37.77 -14.72 -6.88
C ALA A 106 37.21 -13.41 -7.42
N CYS A 107 37.07 -12.41 -6.54
CA CYS A 107 36.77 -11.04 -6.93
C CYS A 107 38.06 -10.36 -7.42
N VAL A 108 38.10 -9.97 -8.69
CA VAL A 108 39.21 -9.22 -9.30
C VAL A 108 38.64 -8.03 -10.06
N ASN A 109 39.13 -6.82 -9.77
CA ASN A 109 38.66 -5.56 -10.38
C ASN A 109 37.13 -5.38 -10.35
N ASN A 110 36.49 -5.62 -9.20
CA ASN A 110 35.02 -5.52 -9.02
C ASN A 110 34.19 -6.50 -9.87
N THR A 111 34.80 -7.55 -10.38
CA THR A 111 34.11 -8.63 -11.12
C THR A 111 34.50 -10.00 -10.59
N ILE A 112 33.52 -10.89 -10.47
CA ILE A 112 33.76 -12.27 -10.03
C ILE A 112 34.26 -13.09 -11.21
N VAL A 113 35.47 -13.62 -11.10
CA VAL A 113 36.16 -14.38 -12.17
C VAL A 113 36.67 -15.73 -11.66
N TRP A 114 36.83 -16.70 -12.57
CA TRP A 114 37.48 -17.97 -12.28
C TRP A 114 39.01 -17.82 -12.30
N THR A 115 39.69 -18.37 -11.29
CA THR A 115 41.16 -18.25 -11.13
C THR A 115 41.96 -19.29 -11.91
N ASN A 116 41.32 -20.30 -12.51
CA ASN A 116 41.99 -21.45 -13.16
C ASN A 116 41.86 -21.49 -14.70
N ASP A 117 41.65 -20.34 -15.35
CA ASP A 117 41.80 -20.11 -16.81
C ASP A 117 41.25 -21.23 -17.73
N SER A 118 39.98 -21.13 -18.20
CA SER A 118 39.53 -21.63 -19.54
C SER A 118 38.02 -21.67 -19.81
N LEU A 119 37.10 -21.48 -18.85
CA LEU A 119 35.66 -21.59 -19.15
C LEU A 119 35.03 -20.23 -19.52
N ASN A 120 35.07 -19.92 -20.82
CA ASN A 120 34.30 -18.90 -21.54
C ASN A 120 34.01 -17.58 -20.77
N GLN A 121 34.89 -16.59 -20.92
CA GLN A 121 34.59 -15.18 -20.61
C GLN A 121 33.43 -14.60 -21.46
N ASN A 122 32.93 -15.34 -22.44
CA ASN A 122 31.89 -14.88 -23.36
C ASN A 122 30.45 -15.07 -22.84
N MET A 123 30.24 -15.54 -21.60
CA MET A 123 28.89 -15.79 -21.06
C MET A 123 28.64 -15.22 -19.66
N THR A 124 29.40 -14.22 -19.24
CA THR A 124 29.12 -13.49 -17.99
C THR A 124 29.17 -12.00 -18.29
N ASN A 125 28.00 -11.38 -18.48
CA ASN A 125 27.83 -10.01 -18.00
C ASN A 125 28.07 -10.10 -16.49
N GLY A 126 29.33 -9.93 -16.09
CA GLY A 126 29.84 -10.40 -14.81
C GLY A 126 29.09 -9.78 -13.65
N THR A 127 28.59 -10.63 -12.75
CA THR A 127 28.14 -10.23 -11.43
C THR A 127 29.25 -9.43 -10.78
N ARG A 128 28.92 -8.20 -10.37
CA ARG A 128 29.88 -7.34 -9.69
C ARG A 128 30.14 -7.88 -8.30
N CYS A 129 31.34 -7.60 -7.80
CA CYS A 129 31.70 -7.85 -6.42
C CYS A 129 32.12 -6.54 -5.74
N GLY A 130 31.75 -6.42 -4.47
CA GLY A 130 32.00 -5.23 -3.64
C GLY A 130 30.79 -4.32 -3.44
#